data_AF-A0A2T6LBW5-F1
#
_entry.id   AF-A0A2T6LBW5-F1
#
_cell.length_a   1.000
_cell.length_b   1.000
_cell.length_c   1.000
_cell.angle_alpha   90.00
_cell.angle_beta   90.00
_cell.angle_gamma   90.00
#
_symmetry.space_group_name_H-M   'P 1'
#
loop_
_entity.id
_entity.type
_entity.pdbx_description
1 polymer ?
#
loop_
_entity_poly.entity_id
_entity_poly.type
_entity_poly.pdbx_seq_one_letter_code
_entity_poly.pdbx_strand_id
1 'polypeptide(L)'
;MTALSEAPTSSLSLSGPGQGVNPRLARVRARAAARESIRAMRPAARAKRRRRTAEELRAVVERGQAQLNASSESPEADAHAVIAWAVREFGPYLAVASSMQDTVLSHLVSEQFPFVDVLFGDTGYHFAETLGTRGAVEIELDVNVVDVRPELTVAEQDAKYGPKLHDRDPEACCAMRKVAPMKKALEGYEAWATGVRREETAARANAPLVSWDERNGVVKINPIAAWTDDQVAEYAGRHGLVVNPLLADGYPSVGCEPCTARPLPGEDARSGRWAGLDKDECGLHV
;
A
#
# COMPACT_ATOMS: atom_id res chain seq x y z
N MET A 1 -0.74 34.59 -64.42
CA MET A 1 0.58 34.73 -63.76
C MET A 1 0.31 35.17 -62.33
N THR A 2 0.24 34.21 -61.41
CA THR A 2 -0.05 34.48 -59.98
C THR A 2 1.06 33.79 -59.21
N ALA A 3 1.88 34.60 -58.53
CA ALA A 3 3.04 34.14 -57.80
C ALA A 3 2.61 33.32 -56.58
N LEU A 4 3.13 32.11 -56.45
CA LEU A 4 3.04 31.30 -55.24
C LEU A 4 4.09 31.83 -54.25
N SER A 5 3.61 32.28 -53.08
CA SER A 5 4.44 32.68 -51.94
C SER A 5 5.04 31.44 -51.31
N GLU A 6 6.36 31.36 -51.22
CA GLU A 6 7.07 30.32 -50.46
C GLU A 6 6.82 30.51 -48.95
N ALA A 7 6.48 29.41 -48.26
CA ALA A 7 6.36 29.37 -46.81
C ALA A 7 7.76 29.20 -46.18
N PRO A 8 8.07 29.87 -45.06
CA PRO A 8 9.38 29.74 -44.43
C PRO A 8 9.52 28.37 -43.77
N THR A 9 10.50 27.58 -44.23
CA THR A 9 10.93 26.36 -43.55
C THR A 9 11.64 26.72 -42.25
N SER A 10 10.92 26.59 -41.13
CA SER A 10 11.52 26.62 -39.79
C SER A 10 12.34 25.33 -39.58
N SER A 11 13.65 25.43 -39.71
CA SER A 11 14.56 24.36 -39.28
C SER A 11 14.76 24.47 -37.78
N LEU A 12 13.90 23.83 -36.99
CA LEU A 12 14.24 23.51 -35.60
C LEU A 12 15.41 22.52 -35.63
N SER A 13 16.63 23.03 -35.48
CA SER A 13 17.78 22.19 -35.20
C SER A 13 17.59 21.59 -33.81
N LEU A 14 17.25 20.31 -33.75
CA LEU A 14 17.37 19.53 -32.52
C LEU A 14 18.87 19.42 -32.21
N SER A 15 19.35 20.30 -31.35
CA SER A 15 20.66 20.16 -30.70
C SER A 15 20.73 18.75 -30.11
N GLY A 16 21.74 17.97 -30.50
CA GLY A 16 21.93 16.60 -30.02
C GLY A 16 21.95 16.51 -28.49
N PRO A 17 21.70 15.31 -27.91
CA PRO A 17 21.60 15.14 -26.48
C PRO A 17 22.89 15.62 -25.80
N GLY A 18 22.76 16.67 -24.97
CA GLY A 18 23.85 17.16 -24.15
C GLY A 18 24.44 16.01 -23.32
N GLN A 19 25.76 15.93 -23.26
CA GLN A 19 26.54 14.91 -22.55
C GLN A 19 26.39 14.96 -21.01
N GLY A 20 25.31 15.53 -20.49
CA GLY A 20 25.00 15.60 -19.07
C GLY A 20 24.19 14.38 -18.61
N VAL A 21 24.67 13.69 -17.58
CA VAL A 21 23.87 12.66 -16.90
C VAL A 21 22.67 13.33 -16.25
N ASN A 22 21.44 12.99 -16.68
CA ASN A 22 20.22 13.48 -16.04
C ASN A 22 20.20 13.02 -14.56
N PRO A 23 20.29 13.94 -13.57
CA PRO A 23 20.40 13.56 -12.16
C PRO A 23 19.19 12.78 -11.64
N ARG A 24 17.99 13.07 -12.15
CA ARG A 24 16.77 12.33 -11.80
C ARG A 24 16.85 10.90 -12.29
N LEU A 25 17.28 10.70 -13.55
CA LEU A 25 17.45 9.37 -14.11
C LEU A 25 18.54 8.57 -13.38
N ALA A 26 19.62 9.23 -12.96
CA ALA A 26 20.67 8.60 -12.16
C ALA A 26 20.13 8.11 -10.80
N ARG A 27 19.33 8.93 -10.10
CA ARG A 27 18.67 8.54 -8.84
C ARG A 27 17.73 7.34 -9.01
N VAL A 28 16.90 7.36 -10.05
CA VAL A 28 15.98 6.24 -10.36
C VAL A 28 16.75 4.95 -10.62
N ARG A 29 17.84 5.01 -11.41
CA ARG A 29 18.68 3.83 -11.68
C ARG A 29 19.38 3.31 -10.42
N ALA A 30 19.93 4.20 -9.60
CA ALA A 30 20.59 3.82 -8.35
C ALA A 30 19.62 3.13 -7.40
N ARG A 31 18.40 3.65 -7.27
CA ARG A 31 17.32 3.05 -6.47
C ARG A 31 16.89 1.69 -7.00
N ALA A 32 16.71 1.55 -8.31
CA ALA A 32 16.38 0.26 -8.92
C ALA A 32 17.47 -0.80 -8.64
N ALA A 33 18.75 -0.44 -8.79
CA ALA A 33 19.86 -1.33 -8.49
C ALA A 33 19.94 -1.71 -7.00
N ALA A 34 19.72 -0.74 -6.10
CA ALA A 34 19.66 -1.00 -4.65
C ALA A 34 18.50 -1.94 -4.29
N ARG A 35 17.32 -1.74 -4.89
CA ARG A 35 16.16 -2.63 -4.73
C ARG A 35 16.47 -4.05 -5.17
N GLU A 36 17.04 -4.23 -6.37
CA GLU A 36 17.39 -5.56 -6.90
C GLU A 36 18.39 -6.28 -5.99
N SER A 37 19.41 -5.56 -5.54
CA SER A 37 20.41 -6.09 -4.60
C SER A 37 19.77 -6.55 -3.29
N ILE A 38 18.93 -5.72 -2.66
CA ILE A 38 18.27 -6.06 -1.39
C ILE A 38 17.28 -7.19 -1.56
N ARG A 39 16.51 -7.20 -2.65
CA ARG A 39 15.60 -8.30 -3.00
C ARG A 39 16.37 -9.62 -3.15
N ALA A 40 17.52 -9.61 -3.80
CA ALA A 40 18.37 -10.80 -3.96
C ALA A 40 18.97 -11.29 -2.63
N MET A 41 19.29 -10.38 -1.70
CA MET A 41 19.83 -10.73 -0.37
C MET A 41 18.75 -11.24 0.60
N ARG A 42 17.47 -10.94 0.36
CA ARG A 42 16.39 -11.20 1.33
C ARG A 42 16.23 -12.68 1.71
N PRO A 43 16.28 -13.67 0.80
CA PRO A 43 16.20 -15.08 1.17
C PRO A 43 17.31 -15.49 2.15
N ALA A 44 18.55 -15.05 1.89
CA ALA A 44 19.68 -15.31 2.77
C ALA A 44 19.53 -14.61 4.13
N ALA A 45 18.99 -13.39 4.16
CA ALA A 45 18.70 -12.67 5.39
C ALA A 45 17.63 -13.38 6.23
N ARG A 46 16.58 -13.90 5.59
CA ARG A 46 15.52 -14.69 6.25
C ARG A 46 16.07 -16.02 6.79
N ALA A 47 16.89 -16.72 6.03
CA ALA A 47 17.47 -18.00 6.43
C ALA A 47 18.34 -17.92 7.70
N LYS A 48 18.83 -16.73 8.09
CA LYS A 48 19.59 -16.51 9.33
C LYS A 48 18.73 -16.65 10.61
N ARG A 49 17.40 -16.62 10.51
CA ARG A 49 16.48 -16.73 11.66
C ARG A 49 15.42 -17.79 11.39
N ARG A 50 15.15 -18.63 12.40
CA ARG A 50 14.02 -19.55 12.38
C ARG A 50 12.71 -18.75 12.37
N ARG A 51 11.73 -19.22 11.61
CA ARG A 51 10.34 -18.75 11.66
C ARG A 51 9.70 -19.08 13.01
N ARG A 52 9.10 -18.07 13.63
CA ARG A 52 8.37 -18.18 14.90
C ARG A 52 7.03 -18.89 14.71
N THR A 53 6.60 -19.62 15.73
CA THR A 53 5.26 -20.22 15.80
C THR A 53 4.21 -19.15 16.10
N ALA A 54 2.92 -19.47 15.91
CA ALA A 54 1.84 -18.56 16.26
C ALA A 54 1.84 -18.22 17.76
N GLU A 55 2.15 -19.16 18.65
CA GLU A 55 2.28 -18.89 20.09
C GLU A 55 3.42 -17.91 20.39
N GLU A 56 4.58 -18.10 19.76
CA GLU A 56 5.72 -17.19 19.91
C GLU A 56 5.38 -15.78 19.43
N LEU A 57 4.64 -15.66 18.33
CA LEU A 57 4.20 -14.37 17.79
C LEU A 57 3.11 -13.71 18.64
N ARG A 58 2.19 -14.48 19.26
CA ARG A 58 1.24 -13.93 20.24
C ARG A 58 1.97 -13.37 21.47
N ALA A 59 2.99 -14.06 21.96
CA ALA A 59 3.83 -13.52 23.03
C ALA A 59 4.58 -12.23 22.61
N VAL A 60 4.95 -12.10 21.33
CA VAL A 60 5.51 -10.83 20.79
C VAL A 60 4.46 -9.72 20.81
N VAL A 61 3.20 -10.01 20.47
CA VAL A 61 2.10 -9.04 20.54
C VAL A 61 1.91 -8.52 21.96
N GLU A 62 1.84 -9.41 22.95
CA GLU A 62 1.69 -9.03 24.36
C GLU A 62 2.82 -8.10 24.83
N ARG A 63 4.07 -8.45 24.51
CA ARG A 63 5.23 -7.59 24.84
C ARG A 63 5.19 -6.26 24.08
N GLY A 64 4.82 -6.28 22.81
CA GLY A 64 4.68 -5.08 21.99
C GLY A 64 3.62 -4.13 22.53
N GLN A 65 2.47 -4.66 22.93
CA GLN A 65 1.39 -3.89 23.55
C GLN A 65 1.82 -3.28 24.89
N ALA A 66 2.49 -4.06 25.75
CA ALA A 66 3.00 -3.57 27.02
C ALA A 66 4.04 -2.44 26.84
N GLN A 67 4.81 -2.47 25.75
CA GLN A 67 5.84 -1.48 25.45
C GLN A 67 5.31 -0.22 24.75
N LEU A 68 4.33 -0.37 23.86
CA LEU A 68 3.93 0.70 22.92
C LEU A 68 2.61 1.39 23.29
N ASN A 69 1.72 0.71 24.00
CA ASN A 69 0.46 1.33 24.41
C ASN A 69 0.70 2.31 25.56
N ALA A 70 -0.22 3.27 25.71
CA ALA A 70 -0.21 4.14 26.88
C ALA A 70 -0.30 3.32 28.19
N SER A 71 0.44 3.76 29.19
CA SER A 71 0.41 3.24 30.55
C SER A 71 0.30 4.38 31.57
N SER A 72 0.24 4.05 32.86
CA SER A 72 0.31 5.07 33.92
C SER A 72 1.64 5.83 33.92
N GLU A 73 2.68 5.27 33.31
CA GLU A 73 4.05 5.80 33.36
C GLU A 73 4.51 6.41 32.03
N SER A 74 3.80 6.18 30.92
CA SER A 74 4.21 6.66 29.59
C SER A 74 3.03 6.85 28.65
N PRO A 75 3.07 7.86 27.76
CA PRO A 75 2.06 8.02 26.71
C PRO A 75 2.16 6.89 25.67
N GLU A 76 1.12 6.75 24.85
CA GLU A 76 1.15 5.85 23.68
C GLU A 76 2.30 6.24 22.74
N ALA A 77 3.00 5.23 22.20
CA ALA A 77 4.14 5.42 21.32
C ALA A 77 3.73 6.09 20.00
N ASP A 78 4.57 7.00 19.52
CA ASP A 78 4.39 7.60 18.20
C ASP A 78 4.71 6.63 17.05
N ALA A 79 4.32 7.02 15.83
CA ALA A 79 4.51 6.20 14.64
C ALA A 79 5.97 5.81 14.38
N HIS A 80 6.93 6.70 14.66
CA HIS A 80 8.35 6.42 14.46
C HIS A 80 8.84 5.35 15.45
N ALA A 81 8.44 5.44 16.72
CA ALA A 81 8.77 4.47 17.75
C ALA A 81 8.17 3.09 17.46
N VAL A 82 6.92 3.03 17.00
CA VAL A 82 6.26 1.77 16.60
C VAL A 82 6.98 1.12 15.41
N ILE A 83 7.35 1.91 14.40
CA ILE A 83 8.13 1.39 13.25
C ILE A 83 9.50 0.91 13.71
N ALA A 84 10.21 1.68 14.53
CA ALA A 84 11.53 1.31 15.03
C ALA A 84 11.47 -0.03 15.79
N TRP A 85 10.43 -0.23 16.60
CA TRP A 85 10.16 -1.50 17.28
C TRP A 85 9.93 -2.63 16.27
N ALA A 86 9.04 -2.43 15.29
CA ALA A 86 8.70 -3.43 14.29
C ALA A 86 9.92 -3.87 13.47
N VAL A 87 10.76 -2.92 13.06
CA VAL A 87 11.98 -3.18 12.28
C VAL A 87 12.98 -4.01 13.08
N ARG A 88 13.19 -3.71 14.37
CA ARG A 88 14.07 -4.51 15.24
C ARG A 88 13.52 -5.92 15.47
N GLU A 89 12.21 -6.03 15.67
CA GLU A 89 11.55 -7.28 16.04
C GLU A 89 11.43 -8.27 14.87
N PHE A 90 11.09 -7.77 13.68
CA PHE A 90 10.74 -8.61 12.52
C PHE A 90 11.75 -8.52 11.37
N GLY A 91 12.44 -7.38 11.20
CA GLY A 91 13.42 -7.16 10.14
C GLY A 91 12.94 -7.67 8.77
N PRO A 92 13.63 -8.64 8.13
CA PRO A 92 13.28 -9.14 6.79
C PRO A 92 11.92 -9.88 6.71
N TYR A 93 11.26 -10.12 7.84
CA TYR A 93 9.93 -10.71 7.93
C TYR A 93 8.80 -9.68 8.13
N LEU A 94 9.12 -8.38 8.13
CA LEU A 94 8.16 -7.29 8.09
C LEU A 94 7.75 -6.96 6.65
N ALA A 95 6.44 -6.89 6.42
CA ALA A 95 5.85 -6.31 5.22
C ALA A 95 5.05 -5.04 5.56
N VAL A 96 4.73 -4.25 4.54
CA VAL A 96 3.79 -3.13 4.60
C VAL A 96 2.65 -3.43 3.64
N ALA A 97 1.40 -3.33 4.08
CA ALA A 97 0.24 -3.37 3.20
C ALA A 97 -0.01 -1.98 2.60
N SER A 98 -0.26 -1.92 1.29
CA SER A 98 -0.63 -0.67 0.62
C SER A 98 -1.78 -0.90 -0.38
N SER A 99 -2.82 -0.06 -0.27
CA SER A 99 -3.90 0.04 -1.27
C SER A 99 -3.54 0.97 -2.42
N MET A 100 -2.44 1.72 -2.31
CA MET A 100 -2.05 2.80 -3.24
C MET A 100 -3.09 3.93 -3.32
N GLN A 101 -3.90 4.12 -2.28
CA GLN A 101 -4.68 5.35 -2.08
C GLN A 101 -3.76 6.49 -1.62
N ASP A 102 -2.95 6.23 -0.60
CA ASP A 102 -1.83 7.05 -0.19
C ASP A 102 -0.56 6.19 -0.07
N THR A 103 0.58 6.86 0.18
CA THR A 103 1.89 6.22 0.25
C THR A 103 2.63 6.54 1.56
N VAL A 104 1.91 7.12 2.53
CA VAL A 104 2.48 7.66 3.78
C VAL A 104 3.13 6.55 4.60
N LEU A 105 2.41 5.45 4.84
CA LEU A 105 2.97 4.33 5.62
C LEU A 105 4.17 3.67 4.92
N SER A 106 4.09 3.54 3.58
CA SER A 106 5.18 2.95 2.79
C SER A 106 6.45 3.79 2.91
N HIS A 107 6.32 5.12 2.79
CA HIS A 107 7.42 6.05 2.98
C HIS A 107 7.96 6.00 4.43
N LEU A 108 7.09 6.16 5.43
CA LEU A 108 7.47 6.15 6.85
C LEU A 108 8.28 4.92 7.25
N VAL A 109 7.85 3.73 6.80
CA VAL A 109 8.58 2.49 7.10
C VAL A 109 9.89 2.44 6.32
N SER A 110 9.91 2.89 5.05
CA SER A 110 11.12 2.87 4.23
C SER A 110 12.26 3.75 4.76
N GLU A 111 11.94 4.83 5.47
CA GLU A 111 12.94 5.69 6.12
C GLU A 111 13.75 4.95 7.19
N GLN A 112 13.16 3.94 7.84
CA GLN A 112 13.81 3.15 8.88
C GLN A 112 14.20 1.73 8.41
N PHE A 113 13.54 1.24 7.37
CA PHE A 113 13.82 -0.04 6.75
C PHE A 113 13.74 0.07 5.22
N PRO A 114 14.79 0.64 4.60
CA PRO A 114 14.84 0.81 3.16
C PRO A 114 14.62 -0.51 2.43
N PHE A 115 13.83 -0.43 1.37
CA PHE A 115 13.45 -1.53 0.50
C PHE A 115 12.68 -2.65 1.23
N VAL A 116 11.92 -2.29 2.27
CA VAL A 116 10.85 -3.12 2.84
C VAL A 116 9.90 -3.60 1.73
N ASP A 117 9.34 -4.79 1.91
CA ASP A 117 8.30 -5.26 1.01
C ASP A 117 6.99 -4.51 1.24
N VAL A 118 6.52 -3.82 0.20
CA VAL A 118 5.21 -3.20 0.15
C VAL A 118 4.29 -4.12 -0.66
N LEU A 119 3.40 -4.83 0.01
CA LEU A 119 2.44 -5.74 -0.59
C LEU A 119 1.28 -4.93 -1.18
N PHE A 120 1.15 -4.98 -2.50
CA PHE A 120 0.03 -4.39 -3.24
C PHE A 120 -0.88 -5.50 -3.73
N GLY A 121 -2.14 -5.54 -3.26
CA GLY A 121 -3.14 -6.50 -3.72
C GLY A 121 -3.65 -6.13 -5.11
N ASP A 122 -2.96 -6.57 -6.17
CA ASP A 122 -3.32 -6.32 -7.57
C ASP A 122 -4.50 -7.22 -7.98
N THR A 123 -5.72 -6.70 -7.79
CA THR A 123 -6.93 -7.46 -8.07
C THR A 123 -7.22 -7.60 -9.56
N GLY A 124 -6.53 -6.88 -10.45
CA GLY A 124 -6.91 -6.77 -11.86
C GLY A 124 -8.19 -5.97 -12.13
N TYR A 125 -8.77 -5.31 -11.12
CA TYR A 125 -9.91 -4.39 -11.25
C TYR A 125 -9.59 -3.00 -10.69
N HIS A 126 -8.32 -2.62 -10.67
CA HIS A 126 -7.92 -1.30 -10.17
C HIS A 126 -8.15 -0.22 -11.23
N PHE A 127 -8.46 0.98 -10.77
CA PHE A 127 -8.38 2.18 -11.60
C PHE A 127 -6.97 2.34 -12.19
N ALA A 128 -6.88 2.94 -13.39
CA ALA A 128 -5.59 3.25 -14.01
C ALA A 128 -4.73 4.17 -13.14
N GLU A 129 -5.35 5.11 -12.43
CA GLU A 129 -4.75 6.02 -11.47
C GLU A 129 -4.08 5.30 -10.29
N THR A 130 -4.72 4.22 -9.82
CA THR A 130 -4.17 3.38 -8.74
C THR A 130 -2.94 2.60 -9.21
N LEU A 131 -2.99 2.06 -10.43
CA LEU A 131 -1.83 1.40 -11.05
C LEU A 131 -0.69 2.39 -11.35
N GLY A 132 -1.03 3.62 -11.79
CA GLY A 132 -0.07 4.71 -11.97
C GLY A 132 0.61 5.10 -10.65
N THR A 133 -0.17 5.23 -9.58
CA THR A 133 0.35 5.49 -8.22
C THR A 133 1.30 4.38 -7.77
N ARG A 134 0.92 3.11 -7.97
CA ARG A 134 1.78 1.95 -7.71
C ARG A 134 3.09 1.99 -8.50
N GLY A 135 3.05 2.40 -9.76
CA GLY A 135 4.24 2.56 -10.60
C GLY A 135 5.15 3.68 -10.08
N ALA A 136 4.56 4.82 -9.73
CA ALA A 136 5.28 5.97 -9.19
C ALA A 136 5.94 5.68 -7.84
N VAL A 137 5.27 4.94 -6.94
CA VAL A 137 5.84 4.47 -5.66
C VAL A 137 7.14 3.71 -5.88
N GLU A 138 7.17 2.78 -6.84
CA GLU A 138 8.35 1.97 -7.11
C GLU A 138 9.53 2.79 -7.69
N ILE A 139 9.24 3.96 -8.28
CA ILE A 139 10.24 4.88 -8.85
C ILE A 139 10.75 5.87 -7.79
N GLU A 140 9.83 6.42 -6.99
CA GLU A 140 10.09 7.59 -6.14
C GLU A 140 10.47 7.21 -4.71
N LEU A 141 10.03 6.05 -4.19
CA LEU A 141 10.26 5.60 -2.82
C LEU A 141 11.29 4.46 -2.76
N ASP A 142 12.08 4.43 -1.68
CA ASP A 142 13.05 3.36 -1.41
C ASP A 142 12.35 2.12 -0.83
N VAL A 143 11.45 1.52 -1.61
CA VAL A 143 10.64 0.34 -1.26
C VAL A 143 10.81 -0.77 -2.30
N ASN A 144 10.41 -2.00 -1.95
CA ASN A 144 10.22 -3.08 -2.91
C ASN A 144 8.73 -3.40 -3.02
N VAL A 145 8.08 -2.96 -4.10
CA VAL A 145 6.67 -3.27 -4.34
C VAL A 145 6.53 -4.73 -4.77
N VAL A 146 5.68 -5.48 -4.07
CA VAL A 146 5.33 -6.87 -4.37
C VAL A 146 3.86 -6.91 -4.77
N ASP A 147 3.61 -7.15 -6.05
CA ASP A 147 2.25 -7.31 -6.56
C ASP A 147 1.72 -8.70 -6.17
N VAL A 148 0.76 -8.70 -5.24
CA VAL A 148 0.05 -9.88 -4.77
C VAL A 148 -1.16 -10.09 -5.66
N ARG A 149 -1.06 -11.08 -6.57
CA ARG A 149 -2.06 -11.35 -7.60
C ARG A 149 -2.94 -12.56 -7.28
N PRO A 150 -4.22 -12.55 -7.67
CA PRO A 150 -5.09 -13.73 -7.61
C PRO A 150 -4.56 -14.87 -8.49
N GLU A 151 -4.95 -16.11 -8.17
CA GLU A 151 -4.55 -17.28 -8.96
C GLU A 151 -5.15 -17.28 -10.37
N LEU A 152 -6.33 -16.67 -10.54
CA LEU A 152 -7.01 -16.55 -11.82
C LEU A 152 -6.94 -15.10 -12.33
N THR A 153 -6.62 -14.95 -13.60
CA THR A 153 -6.90 -13.71 -14.35
C THR A 153 -8.40 -13.40 -14.32
N VAL A 154 -8.77 -12.17 -14.65
CA VAL A 154 -10.19 -11.79 -14.74
C VAL A 154 -10.92 -12.65 -15.79
N ALA A 155 -10.28 -12.91 -16.94
CA ALA A 155 -10.86 -13.74 -17.99
C ALA A 155 -11.09 -15.19 -17.56
N GLU A 156 -10.14 -15.80 -16.85
CA GLU A 156 -10.28 -17.16 -16.32
C GLU A 156 -11.34 -17.23 -15.20
N GLN A 157 -11.41 -16.21 -14.35
CA GLN A 157 -12.46 -16.11 -13.34
C GLN A 157 -13.84 -16.01 -14.01
N ASP A 158 -13.98 -15.15 -15.01
CA ASP A 158 -15.25 -14.96 -15.73
C ASP A 158 -15.66 -16.24 -16.47
N ALA A 159 -14.72 -16.97 -17.05
CA ALA A 159 -14.99 -18.27 -17.68
C ALA A 159 -15.50 -19.33 -16.69
N LYS A 160 -15.00 -19.31 -15.45
CA LYS A 160 -15.31 -20.32 -14.42
C LYS A 160 -16.52 -19.98 -13.57
N TYR A 161 -16.73 -18.70 -13.25
CA TYR A 161 -17.75 -18.23 -12.30
C TYR A 161 -18.81 -17.33 -12.95
N GLY A 162 -18.69 -17.07 -14.26
CA GLY A 162 -19.49 -16.10 -15.00
C GLY A 162 -18.97 -14.67 -14.85
N PRO A 163 -19.28 -13.78 -15.81
CA PRO A 163 -18.76 -12.43 -15.83
C PRO A 163 -19.24 -11.60 -14.64
N LYS A 164 -18.49 -10.53 -14.34
CA LYS A 164 -18.85 -9.51 -13.35
C LYS A 164 -19.25 -10.08 -11.99
N LEU A 165 -18.45 -11.02 -11.49
CA LEU A 165 -18.67 -11.59 -10.15
C LEU A 165 -18.71 -10.49 -9.07
N HIS A 166 -17.99 -9.39 -9.25
CA HIS A 166 -18.03 -8.24 -8.34
C HIS A 166 -19.42 -7.58 -8.19
N ASP A 167 -20.26 -7.62 -9.23
CA ASP A 167 -21.64 -7.08 -9.18
C ASP A 167 -22.59 -8.05 -8.50
N ARG A 168 -22.40 -9.36 -8.76
CA ARG A 168 -23.33 -10.42 -8.36
C ARG A 168 -23.04 -10.98 -6.96
N ASP A 169 -21.76 -11.08 -6.62
CA ASP A 169 -21.25 -11.59 -5.36
C ASP A 169 -19.90 -10.92 -5.00
N PRO A 170 -19.96 -9.69 -4.46
CA PRO A 170 -18.77 -8.93 -4.08
C PRO A 170 -17.96 -9.60 -2.96
N GLU A 171 -18.58 -10.46 -2.15
CA GLU A 171 -17.89 -11.22 -1.12
C GLU A 171 -17.02 -12.32 -1.74
N ALA A 172 -17.59 -13.17 -2.59
CA ALA A 172 -16.84 -14.22 -3.28
C ALA A 172 -15.73 -13.63 -4.17
N CYS A 173 -16.02 -12.52 -4.86
CA CYS A 173 -15.01 -11.79 -5.64
C CYS A 173 -13.86 -11.29 -4.74
N CYS A 174 -14.17 -10.64 -3.61
CA CYS A 174 -13.14 -10.18 -2.68
C CYS A 174 -12.37 -11.35 -2.04
N ALA A 175 -13.04 -12.45 -1.71
CA ALA A 175 -12.40 -13.63 -1.14
C ALA A 175 -11.33 -14.18 -2.09
N MET A 176 -11.67 -14.33 -3.37
CA MET A 176 -10.77 -14.85 -4.39
C MET A 176 -9.67 -13.85 -4.79
N ARG A 177 -10.01 -12.56 -4.92
CA ARG A 177 -9.09 -11.57 -5.50
C ARG A 177 -8.29 -10.76 -4.49
N LYS A 178 -8.70 -10.74 -3.22
CA LYS A 178 -8.03 -9.99 -2.15
C LYS A 178 -7.57 -10.91 -1.03
N VAL A 179 -8.50 -11.64 -0.42
CA VAL A 179 -8.25 -12.36 0.84
C VAL A 179 -7.32 -13.55 0.62
N ALA A 180 -7.69 -14.47 -0.27
CA ALA A 180 -6.89 -15.67 -0.56
C ALA A 180 -5.46 -15.36 -1.02
N PRO A 181 -5.23 -14.47 -2.01
CA PRO A 181 -3.87 -14.18 -2.45
C PRO A 181 -3.06 -13.43 -1.39
N MET A 182 -3.67 -12.54 -0.60
CA MET A 182 -2.97 -11.87 0.50
C MET A 182 -2.55 -12.85 1.59
N LYS A 183 -3.45 -13.76 2.00
CA LYS A 183 -3.14 -14.81 2.98
C LYS A 183 -1.94 -15.65 2.52
N LYS A 184 -1.95 -16.09 1.26
CA LYS A 184 -0.84 -16.85 0.65
C LYS A 184 0.47 -16.05 0.64
N ALA A 185 0.42 -14.76 0.32
CA ALA A 185 1.60 -13.90 0.34
C ALA A 185 2.17 -13.74 1.77
N LEU A 186 1.28 -13.59 2.77
CA LEU A 186 1.64 -13.38 4.17
C LEU A 186 2.27 -14.61 4.84
N GLU A 187 2.12 -15.81 4.30
CA GLU A 187 2.88 -17.01 4.75
C GLU A 187 4.39 -16.77 4.74
N GLY A 188 4.87 -15.89 3.85
CA GLY A 188 6.27 -15.47 3.77
C GLY A 188 6.72 -14.47 4.85
N TYR A 189 5.83 -13.98 5.71
CA TYR A 189 6.07 -12.88 6.67
C TYR A 189 5.61 -13.26 8.08
N GLU A 190 6.15 -12.58 9.10
CA GLU A 190 5.73 -12.77 10.50
C GLU A 190 4.92 -11.57 11.01
N ALA A 191 5.09 -10.42 10.36
CA ALA A 191 4.35 -9.21 10.66
C ALA A 191 4.06 -8.41 9.40
N TRP A 192 2.97 -7.65 9.45
CA TRP A 192 2.64 -6.66 8.45
C TRP A 192 2.18 -5.36 9.11
N ALA A 193 2.68 -4.24 8.59
CA ALA A 193 2.22 -2.92 8.94
C ALA A 193 1.05 -2.52 8.03
N THR A 194 -0.02 -1.95 8.60
CA THR A 194 -1.19 -1.50 7.84
C THR A 194 -1.51 -0.04 8.11
N GLY A 195 -2.11 0.64 7.13
CA GLY A 195 -2.49 2.06 7.21
C GLY A 195 -3.77 2.34 8.00
N VAL A 196 -4.26 1.36 8.78
CA VAL A 196 -5.48 1.52 9.58
C VAL A 196 -5.32 2.64 10.60
N ARG A 197 -6.28 3.56 10.64
CA ARG A 197 -6.38 4.68 11.58
C ARG A 197 -7.71 4.65 12.32
N ARG A 198 -7.71 5.17 13.55
CA ARG A 198 -8.88 5.22 14.43
C ARG A 198 -9.98 6.16 13.93
N GLU A 199 -9.61 7.17 13.14
CA GLU A 199 -10.54 8.16 12.58
C GLU A 199 -11.30 7.65 11.34
N GLU A 200 -10.87 6.54 10.71
CA GLU A 200 -11.45 6.09 9.42
C GLU A 200 -12.88 5.53 9.54
N THR A 201 -13.18 4.73 10.57
CA THR A 201 -14.52 4.16 10.80
C THR A 201 -14.75 3.91 12.29
N ALA A 202 -16.02 3.85 12.71
CA ALA A 202 -16.37 3.51 14.09
C ALA A 202 -15.81 2.16 14.55
N ALA A 203 -15.72 1.17 13.65
CA ALA A 203 -15.14 -0.14 13.93
C ALA A 203 -13.62 -0.08 14.22
N ARG A 204 -12.94 0.97 13.77
CA ARG A 204 -11.49 1.17 13.92
C ARG A 204 -11.12 2.09 15.08
N ALA A 205 -12.09 2.71 15.76
CA ALA A 205 -11.86 3.71 16.81
C ALA A 205 -10.92 3.24 17.93
N ASN A 206 -10.90 1.94 18.21
CA ASN A 206 -10.04 1.32 19.24
C ASN A 206 -8.91 0.46 18.66
N ALA A 207 -8.52 0.69 17.39
CA ALA A 207 -7.46 -0.08 16.75
C ALA A 207 -6.16 0.00 17.57
N PRO A 208 -5.60 -1.15 18.01
CA PRO A 208 -4.36 -1.17 18.76
C PRO A 208 -3.16 -0.93 17.84
N LEU A 209 -2.05 -0.44 18.40
CA LEU A 209 -0.79 -0.31 17.65
C LEU A 209 -0.22 -1.66 17.21
N VAL A 210 -0.39 -2.70 18.04
CA VAL A 210 0.05 -4.06 17.77
C VAL A 210 -1.07 -5.04 18.15
N SER A 211 -1.38 -5.98 17.28
CA SER A 211 -2.37 -7.04 17.49
C SER A 211 -1.98 -8.32 16.78
N TRP A 212 -2.61 -9.42 17.15
CA TRP A 212 -2.54 -10.66 16.40
C TRP A 212 -3.65 -10.70 15.34
N ASP A 213 -3.29 -10.98 14.09
CA ASP A 213 -4.23 -11.19 13.00
C ASP A 213 -4.54 -12.68 12.87
N GLU A 214 -5.65 -13.12 13.48
CA GLU A 214 -6.06 -14.54 13.46
C GLU A 214 -6.33 -15.06 12.03
N ARG A 215 -6.78 -14.19 11.12
CA ARG A 215 -7.11 -14.59 9.75
C ARG A 215 -5.86 -14.92 8.94
N ASN A 216 -4.85 -14.07 9.07
CA ASN A 216 -3.62 -14.15 8.29
C ASN A 216 -2.46 -14.84 9.02
N GLY A 217 -2.58 -15.07 10.34
CA GLY A 217 -1.57 -15.74 11.14
C GLY A 217 -0.27 -14.93 11.30
N VAL A 218 -0.38 -13.61 11.37
CA VAL A 218 0.76 -12.67 11.47
C VAL A 218 0.50 -11.61 12.54
N VAL A 219 1.56 -10.95 12.99
CA VAL A 219 1.45 -9.76 13.84
C VAL A 219 1.01 -8.56 12.98
N LYS A 220 -0.11 -7.95 13.32
CA LYS A 220 -0.61 -6.72 12.69
C LYS A 220 -0.15 -5.50 13.46
N ILE A 221 0.46 -4.57 12.73
CA ILE A 221 1.04 -3.34 13.28
C ILE A 221 0.36 -2.15 12.62
N ASN A 222 -0.12 -1.19 13.39
CA ASN A 222 -0.81 0.01 12.90
C ASN A 222 -0.03 1.26 13.38
N PRO A 223 1.12 1.60 12.78
CA PRO A 223 1.98 2.66 13.32
C PRO A 223 1.33 4.04 13.35
N ILE A 224 0.43 4.29 12.42
CA ILE A 224 -0.29 5.56 12.28
C ILE A 224 -1.72 5.48 12.82
N ALA A 225 -2.02 4.52 13.72
CA ALA A 225 -3.38 4.33 14.23
C ALA A 225 -3.98 5.60 14.84
N ALA A 226 -3.15 6.40 15.51
CA ALA A 226 -3.54 7.65 16.16
C ALA A 226 -3.49 8.87 15.25
N TRP A 227 -3.06 8.73 13.99
CA TRP A 227 -2.97 9.87 13.08
C TRP A 227 -4.34 10.31 12.59
N THR A 228 -4.52 11.62 12.48
CA THR A 228 -5.69 12.20 11.83
C THR A 228 -5.51 12.28 10.31
N ASP A 229 -6.61 12.51 9.58
CA ASP A 229 -6.56 12.77 8.14
C ASP A 229 -5.67 13.98 7.80
N ASP A 230 -5.74 15.05 8.62
CA ASP A 230 -4.88 16.23 8.47
C ASP A 230 -3.40 15.89 8.65
N GLN A 231 -3.04 15.06 9.63
CA GLN A 231 -1.64 14.65 9.84
C GLN A 231 -1.11 13.80 8.68
N VAL A 232 -1.96 12.93 8.10
CA VAL A 232 -1.61 12.14 6.91
C VAL A 232 -1.40 13.07 5.71
N ALA A 233 -2.30 14.03 5.50
CA ALA A 233 -2.20 15.01 4.42
C ALA A 233 -0.96 15.93 4.58
N GLU A 234 -0.72 16.43 5.79
CA GLU A 234 0.46 17.25 6.10
C GLU A 234 1.75 16.48 5.86
N TYR A 235 1.83 15.23 6.31
CA TYR A 235 3.00 14.39 6.08
C TYR A 235 3.22 14.14 4.58
N ALA A 236 2.16 13.77 3.84
CA ALA A 236 2.25 13.57 2.40
C ALA A 236 2.74 14.83 1.68
N GLY A 237 2.20 16.00 2.02
CA GLY A 237 2.60 17.28 1.44
C GLY A 237 4.04 17.65 1.78
N ARG A 238 4.45 17.54 3.05
CA ARG A 238 5.80 17.86 3.53
C ARG A 238 6.88 17.03 2.86
N HIS A 239 6.59 15.75 2.61
CA HIS A 239 7.54 14.82 1.99
C HIS A 239 7.37 14.69 0.47
N GLY A 240 6.44 15.45 -0.14
CA GLY A 240 6.18 15.40 -1.58
C GLY A 240 5.77 14.01 -2.08
N LEU A 241 4.99 13.30 -1.26
CA LEU A 241 4.61 11.92 -1.53
C LEU A 241 3.57 11.84 -2.65
N VAL A 242 3.70 10.79 -3.46
CA VAL A 242 2.68 10.47 -4.45
C VAL A 242 1.41 10.04 -3.72
N VAL A 243 0.29 10.69 -4.03
CA VAL A 243 -1.04 10.31 -3.58
C VAL A 243 -1.89 9.97 -4.80
N ASN A 244 -2.88 9.10 -4.63
CA ASN A 244 -3.74 8.71 -5.73
C ASN A 244 -4.53 9.92 -6.23
N PRO A 245 -4.46 10.29 -7.52
CA PRO A 245 -5.14 11.48 -8.02
C PRO A 245 -6.67 11.41 -7.90
N LEU A 246 -7.24 10.21 -7.74
CA LEU A 246 -8.66 10.04 -7.45
C LEU A 246 -9.10 10.72 -6.14
N LEU A 247 -8.21 10.87 -5.16
CA LEU A 247 -8.50 11.62 -3.93
C LEU A 247 -8.86 13.08 -4.25
N ALA A 248 -8.11 13.72 -5.14
CA ALA A 248 -8.38 15.09 -5.59
C ALA A 248 -9.59 15.17 -6.53
N ASP A 249 -9.95 14.06 -7.17
CA ASP A 249 -11.12 13.93 -8.05
C ASP A 249 -12.40 13.51 -7.28
N GLY A 250 -12.40 13.61 -5.95
CA GLY A 250 -13.59 13.39 -5.12
C GLY A 250 -13.89 11.94 -4.77
N TYR A 251 -12.88 11.05 -4.82
CA TYR A 251 -12.96 9.70 -4.27
C TYR A 251 -12.22 9.61 -2.92
N PRO A 252 -12.86 9.93 -1.79
CA PRO A 252 -12.20 9.90 -0.48
C PRO A 252 -11.84 8.48 0.00
N SER A 253 -12.42 7.43 -0.59
CA SER A 253 -11.98 6.05 -0.43
C SER A 253 -11.85 5.34 -1.77
N VAL A 254 -10.65 4.85 -2.09
CA VAL A 254 -10.32 4.20 -3.35
C VAL A 254 -10.19 2.70 -3.15
N GLY A 255 -10.95 1.93 -3.94
CA GLY A 255 -10.90 0.47 -4.00
C GLY A 255 -10.70 -0.03 -5.42
N CYS A 256 -11.36 -1.15 -5.75
CA CYS A 256 -11.46 -1.59 -7.13
C CYS A 256 -12.46 -0.69 -7.87
N GLU A 257 -12.17 -0.37 -9.13
CA GLU A 257 -12.98 0.47 -10.01
C GLU A 257 -14.48 0.10 -9.96
N PRO A 258 -14.90 -1.15 -10.21
CA PRO A 258 -16.33 -1.47 -10.28
C PRO A 258 -17.05 -1.40 -8.93
N CYS A 259 -16.31 -1.27 -7.82
CA CYS A 259 -16.88 -1.25 -6.46
C CYS A 259 -16.65 0.08 -5.74
N THR A 260 -16.29 1.14 -6.48
CA THR A 260 -15.94 2.45 -5.92
C THR A 260 -16.61 3.55 -6.74
N ALA A 261 -17.41 4.37 -6.09
CA ALA A 261 -18.03 5.57 -6.65
C ALA A 261 -17.69 6.80 -5.80
N ARG A 262 -17.96 8.00 -6.32
CA ARG A 262 -17.91 9.23 -5.52
C ARG A 262 -19.13 9.28 -4.59
N PRO A 263 -18.95 9.59 -3.30
CA PRO A 263 -20.07 9.90 -2.39
C PRO A 263 -20.90 11.09 -2.89
N LEU A 264 -22.19 11.16 -2.50
CA LEU A 264 -22.94 12.40 -2.69
C LEU A 264 -22.45 13.49 -1.71
N PRO A 265 -22.64 14.78 -2.03
CA PRO A 265 -22.23 15.86 -1.13
C PRO A 265 -22.85 15.72 0.27
N GLY A 266 -21.99 15.66 1.29
CA GLY A 266 -22.40 15.54 2.69
C GLY A 266 -22.62 14.11 3.19
N GLU A 267 -22.46 13.09 2.34
CA GLU A 267 -22.46 11.69 2.77
C GLU A 267 -21.12 11.27 3.38
N ASP A 268 -21.15 10.12 4.06
CA ASP A 268 -19.96 9.46 4.58
C ASP A 268 -18.90 9.22 3.49
N ALA A 269 -17.63 9.45 3.83
CA ALA A 269 -16.51 9.34 2.90
C ALA A 269 -16.34 7.93 2.29
N ARG A 270 -16.86 6.89 2.94
CA ARG A 270 -16.83 5.52 2.43
C ARG A 270 -18.15 5.08 1.81
N SER A 271 -19.19 5.91 1.77
CA SER A 271 -20.51 5.55 1.19
C SER A 271 -20.43 5.13 -0.29
N GLY A 272 -19.41 5.62 -1.01
CA GLY A 272 -19.13 5.22 -2.39
C GLY A 272 -18.56 3.80 -2.54
N ARG A 273 -18.20 3.12 -1.46
CA ARG A 273 -17.70 1.74 -1.47
C ARG A 273 -18.86 0.78 -1.35
N TRP A 274 -19.02 -0.11 -2.32
CA TRP A 274 -20.12 -1.09 -2.33
C TRP A 274 -21.51 -0.45 -2.19
N ALA A 275 -21.70 0.75 -2.77
CA ALA A 275 -22.97 1.48 -2.68
C ALA A 275 -24.16 0.59 -3.09
N GLY A 276 -25.15 0.47 -2.19
CA GLY A 276 -26.33 -0.39 -2.37
C GLY A 276 -26.17 -1.85 -1.91
N LEU A 277 -25.06 -2.20 -1.23
CA LEU A 277 -24.79 -3.53 -0.69
C LEU A 277 -24.57 -3.47 0.83
N ASP A 278 -24.90 -4.55 1.55
CA ASP A 278 -24.69 -4.68 3.00
C ASP A 278 -23.23 -5.05 3.31
N LYS A 279 -22.31 -4.09 3.11
CA LYS A 279 -20.86 -4.29 3.28
C LYS A 279 -20.12 -3.01 3.64
N ASP A 280 -19.57 -2.97 4.86
CA ASP A 280 -18.88 -1.77 5.37
C ASP A 280 -17.34 -1.88 5.33
N GLU A 281 -16.81 -3.10 5.47
CA GLU A 281 -15.38 -3.33 5.58
C GLU A 281 -14.82 -4.31 4.54
N CYS A 282 -13.55 -4.07 4.20
CA CYS A 282 -12.81 -5.00 3.36
C CYS A 282 -12.45 -6.23 4.18
N GLY A 283 -12.75 -7.44 3.68
CA GLY A 283 -12.40 -8.71 4.34
C GLY A 283 -10.90 -8.97 4.55
N LEU A 284 -10.02 -8.01 4.18
CA LEU A 284 -8.59 -8.01 4.53
C LEU A 284 -8.32 -7.57 5.97
N HIS A 285 -9.25 -6.86 6.61
CA HIS A 285 -9.03 -6.25 7.93
C HIS A 285 -10.07 -6.68 8.99
N VAL A 286 -11.00 -7.57 8.62
CA VAL A 286 -12.07 -8.11 9.46
C VAL A 286 -11.66 -9.44 10.08
#